data_AF-A0A834L358-F1
#
_entry.id   AF-A0A834L358-F1
#
_cell.length_a   1.000
_cell.length_b   1.000
_cell.length_c   1.000
_cell.angle_alpha   90.00
_cell.angle_beta   90.00
_cell.angle_gamma   90.00
#
_symmetry.space_group_name_H-M   'P 1'
#
loop_
_entity.id
_entity.type
_entity.pdbx_description
1 polymer ?
#
loop_
_entity_poly.entity_id
_entity_poly.type
_entity_poly.pdbx_seq_one_letter_code
_entity_poly.pdbx_strand_id
1 'polypeptide(L)'
;MSITLTLACRFFLGIENPERIAKLVSQFNKVSNGMHSLPLNIPGTAFYHAIKATRVIRKELADVIAEKRAQVASGAPTQDMCTVLIVEGMSDEDISEKITGFLVAGYSTIANTITFFMKFVGERPDVYHKILSGQLEISKSKQPEELLCWDDMQKMKYSWAVVCEAMRMVPPVLGNFREAKTDFSYAGFTVPKGWKVWI
;
A
#
# COMPACT_ATOMS: atom_id res chain seq x y z
N MET A 1 -3.44 -3.53 11.42
CA MET A 1 -2.84 -4.02 10.15
C MET A 1 -3.83 -4.75 9.24
N SER A 2 -4.80 -5.53 9.75
CA SER A 2 -5.76 -6.26 8.89
C SER A 2 -6.56 -5.37 7.92
N ILE A 3 -6.97 -4.16 8.35
CA ILE A 3 -7.81 -3.28 7.54
C ILE A 3 -7.13 -2.77 6.26
N THR A 4 -5.85 -2.39 6.30
CA THR A 4 -5.16 -1.79 5.15
C THR A 4 -4.95 -2.79 4.03
N LEU A 5 -4.56 -4.02 4.37
CA LEU A 5 -4.43 -5.07 3.37
C LEU A 5 -5.78 -5.56 2.87
N THR A 6 -6.80 -5.61 3.72
CA THR A 6 -8.17 -5.94 3.28
C THR A 6 -8.65 -4.94 2.23
N LEU A 7 -8.46 -3.64 2.48
CA LEU A 7 -8.78 -2.59 1.51
C LEU A 7 -7.92 -2.69 0.24
N ALA A 8 -6.62 -2.95 0.36
CA ALA A 8 -5.73 -3.13 -0.79
C ALA A 8 -6.13 -4.35 -1.64
N CYS A 9 -6.45 -5.51 -1.03
CA CYS A 9 -6.94 -6.68 -1.75
C CYS A 9 -8.30 -6.43 -2.43
N ARG A 10 -9.21 -5.70 -1.78
CA ARG A 10 -10.49 -5.32 -2.41
C ARG A 10 -10.28 -4.38 -3.59
N PHE A 11 -9.46 -3.35 -3.42
CA PHE A 11 -9.24 -2.34 -4.46
C PHE A 11 -8.41 -2.86 -5.64
N PHE A 12 -7.32 -3.58 -5.38
CA PHE A 12 -6.41 -4.05 -6.43
C PHE A 12 -6.84 -5.37 -7.07
N LEU A 13 -7.52 -6.25 -6.34
CA LEU A 13 -7.86 -7.60 -6.80
C LEU A 13 -9.37 -7.89 -6.80
N GLY A 14 -10.21 -7.00 -6.27
CA GLY A 14 -11.65 -7.25 -6.16
C GLY A 14 -11.99 -8.48 -5.32
N ILE A 15 -11.14 -8.87 -4.36
CA ILE A 15 -11.38 -10.03 -3.49
C ILE A 15 -12.17 -9.60 -2.27
N GLU A 16 -13.30 -10.25 -2.03
CA GLU A 16 -14.12 -10.02 -0.84
C GLU A 16 -14.03 -11.16 0.20
N ASN A 17 -13.59 -12.35 -0.22
CA ASN A 17 -13.49 -13.53 0.63
C ASN A 17 -12.47 -13.31 1.77
N PRO A 18 -12.90 -13.30 3.05
CA PRO A 18 -12.01 -13.00 4.18
C PRO A 18 -10.88 -14.02 4.37
N GLU A 19 -11.11 -15.30 4.10
CA GLU A 19 -10.12 -16.36 4.27
C GLU A 19 -8.99 -16.24 3.23
N ARG A 20 -9.35 -15.94 1.97
CA ARG A 20 -8.38 -15.69 0.89
C ARG A 20 -7.54 -14.45 1.19
N ILE A 21 -8.16 -13.38 1.69
CA ILE A 21 -7.45 -12.17 2.15
C ILE A 21 -6.49 -12.51 3.30
N ALA A 22 -6.96 -13.22 4.32
CA ALA A 22 -6.13 -13.60 5.48
C ALA A 22 -4.92 -14.46 5.07
N LYS A 23 -5.11 -15.38 4.10
CA LYS A 23 -4.02 -16.16 3.52
C LYS A 23 -2.98 -15.27 2.84
N LEU A 24 -3.41 -14.33 1.99
CA LEU A 24 -2.52 -13.37 1.35
C LEU A 24 -1.79 -12.50 2.38
N VAL A 25 -2.49 -12.00 3.40
CA VAL A 25 -1.91 -11.21 4.51
C VAL A 25 -0.74 -11.94 5.18
N SER A 26 -0.95 -13.21 5.52
CA SER A 26 0.10 -14.02 6.15
C SER A 26 1.35 -14.15 5.26
N GLN A 27 1.19 -14.26 3.95
CA GLN A 27 2.32 -14.33 3.02
C GLN A 27 3.01 -12.98 2.81
N PHE A 28 2.26 -11.88 2.65
CA PHE A 28 2.83 -10.54 2.48
C PHE A 28 3.65 -10.08 3.69
N ASN A 29 3.24 -10.46 4.90
CA ASN A 29 4.05 -10.22 6.10
C ASN A 29 5.43 -10.91 6.03
N LYS A 30 5.48 -12.15 5.52
CA LYS A 30 6.75 -12.87 5.33
C LYS A 30 7.62 -12.20 4.28
N VAL A 31 7.03 -11.77 3.15
CA VAL A 31 7.74 -11.03 2.10
C VAL A 31 8.31 -9.72 2.65
N SER A 32 7.50 -8.94 3.36
CA SER A 32 7.92 -7.67 3.95
C SER A 32 9.08 -7.85 4.93
N ASN A 33 9.01 -8.88 5.78
CA ASN A 33 10.10 -9.20 6.72
C ASN A 33 11.39 -9.63 6.02
N GLY A 34 11.30 -10.37 4.91
CA GLY A 34 12.48 -10.80 4.16
C GLY A 34 13.12 -9.69 3.32
N MET A 35 12.34 -8.68 2.89
CA MET A 35 12.81 -7.59 2.03
C MET A 35 13.94 -6.75 2.66
N HIS A 36 13.94 -6.61 3.98
CA HIS A 36 14.97 -5.89 4.73
C HIS A 36 15.95 -6.82 5.46
N SER A 37 15.91 -8.12 5.18
CA SER A 37 16.79 -9.11 5.80
C SER A 37 18.07 -9.35 4.98
N LEU A 38 19.07 -10.03 5.58
CA LEU A 38 20.23 -10.48 4.84
C LEU A 38 19.78 -11.43 3.70
N PRO A 39 20.29 -11.26 2.46
CA PRO A 39 19.85 -12.02 1.29
C PRO A 39 20.44 -13.45 1.26
N LEU A 40 20.28 -14.20 2.36
CA LEU A 40 20.77 -15.56 2.54
C LEU A 40 19.61 -16.54 2.35
N ASN A 41 19.60 -17.30 1.27
CA ASN A 41 18.54 -18.26 0.97
C ASN A 41 18.74 -19.61 1.68
N ILE A 42 18.81 -19.58 3.01
CA ILE A 42 19.05 -20.75 3.86
C ILE A 42 17.79 -21.07 4.67
N PRO A 43 17.37 -22.34 4.82
CA PRO A 43 16.21 -22.71 5.62
C PRO A 43 16.23 -22.07 7.03
N GLY A 44 15.11 -21.45 7.42
CA GLY A 44 14.96 -20.76 8.71
C GLY A 44 15.25 -19.25 8.67
N THR A 45 15.89 -18.74 7.62
CA THR A 45 16.11 -17.29 7.46
C THR A 45 14.85 -16.56 6.99
N ALA A 46 14.75 -15.26 7.33
CA ALA A 46 13.65 -14.41 6.86
C ALA A 46 13.61 -14.33 5.32
N PHE A 47 14.76 -14.21 4.65
CA PHE A 47 14.85 -14.21 3.19
C PHE A 47 14.33 -15.51 2.56
N TYR A 48 14.71 -16.67 3.12
CA TYR A 48 14.18 -17.96 2.66
C TYR A 48 12.64 -18.04 2.78
N HIS A 49 12.10 -17.58 3.91
CA HIS A 49 10.65 -17.55 4.11
C HIS A 49 9.94 -16.59 3.16
N ALA A 50 10.55 -15.44 2.85
CA ALA A 50 10.03 -14.50 1.86
C ALA A 50 10.01 -15.10 0.46
N ILE A 51 11.10 -15.74 0.01
CA ILE A 51 11.15 -16.40 -1.31
C ILE A 51 10.06 -17.47 -1.44
N LYS A 52 9.84 -18.27 -0.38
CA LYS A 52 8.74 -19.24 -0.36
C LYS A 52 7.36 -18.56 -0.40
N ALA A 53 7.16 -17.49 0.37
CA ALA A 53 5.91 -16.75 0.40
C ALA A 53 5.58 -16.12 -0.96
N THR A 54 6.57 -15.57 -1.68
CA THR A 54 6.40 -15.03 -3.03
C THR A 54 5.87 -16.07 -4.00
N ARG A 55 6.30 -17.34 -3.90
CA ARG A 55 5.75 -18.43 -4.75
C ARG A 55 4.27 -18.68 -4.48
N VAL A 56 3.87 -18.64 -3.21
CA VAL A 56 2.45 -18.79 -2.82
C VAL A 56 1.64 -17.60 -3.33
N ILE A 57 2.12 -16.37 -3.15
CA ILE A 57 1.45 -15.15 -3.63
C ILE A 57 1.28 -15.22 -5.15
N ARG A 58 2.33 -15.55 -5.91
CA ARG A 58 2.25 -15.64 -7.38
C ARG A 58 1.22 -16.66 -7.85
N LYS A 59 1.11 -17.81 -7.16
CA LYS A 59 0.08 -18.81 -7.46
C LYS A 59 -1.32 -18.24 -7.22
N GLU A 60 -1.56 -17.65 -6.06
CA GLU A 60 -2.87 -17.04 -5.74
C GLU A 60 -3.22 -15.93 -6.72
N LEU A 61 -2.26 -15.09 -7.11
CA LEU A 61 -2.47 -14.04 -8.10
C LEU A 61 -2.82 -14.61 -9.48
N ALA A 62 -2.16 -15.69 -9.91
CA ALA A 62 -2.49 -16.35 -11.18
C ALA A 62 -3.94 -16.86 -11.17
N ASP A 63 -4.39 -17.46 -10.07
CA ASP A 63 -5.77 -17.93 -9.91
C ASP A 63 -6.76 -16.75 -10.00
N VAL A 64 -6.47 -15.62 -9.31
CA VAL A 64 -7.31 -14.41 -9.39
C VAL A 64 -7.34 -13.83 -10.80
N ILE A 65 -6.19 -13.72 -11.47
CA ILE A 65 -6.11 -13.17 -12.83
C ILE A 65 -6.95 -14.01 -13.79
N ALA A 66 -6.89 -15.34 -13.68
CA ALA A 66 -7.71 -16.24 -14.49
C ALA A 66 -9.21 -16.05 -14.23
N GLU A 67 -9.62 -15.94 -12.96
CA GLU A 67 -11.01 -15.63 -12.57
C GLU A 67 -11.47 -14.28 -13.17
N LYS A 68 -10.63 -13.24 -13.08
CA LYS A 68 -10.92 -11.90 -13.59
C LYS A 68 -11.00 -11.87 -15.12
N ARG A 69 -10.13 -12.58 -15.83
CA ARG A 69 -10.22 -12.69 -17.30
C ARG A 69 -11.52 -13.35 -17.74
N ALA A 70 -11.95 -14.41 -17.05
CA ALA A 70 -13.23 -15.05 -17.33
C ALA A 70 -14.42 -14.10 -17.09
N GLN A 71 -14.37 -13.28 -16.04
CA GLN A 71 -15.37 -12.25 -15.75
C GLN A 71 -15.40 -11.14 -16.82
N VAL A 72 -14.24 -10.69 -17.29
CA VAL A 72 -14.15 -9.70 -18.37
C VAL A 72 -14.72 -10.27 -19.66
N ALA A 73 -14.40 -11.51 -19.99
CA ALA A 73 -14.92 -12.19 -21.18
C ALA A 73 -16.44 -12.38 -21.15
N SER A 74 -17.05 -12.52 -19.96
CA SER A 74 -18.50 -12.64 -19.79
C SER A 74 -19.23 -11.29 -19.70
N GLY A 75 -18.50 -10.17 -19.75
CA GLY A 75 -19.08 -8.82 -19.65
C GLY A 75 -19.51 -8.42 -18.24
N ALA A 76 -19.03 -9.11 -17.20
CA ALA A 76 -19.35 -8.77 -15.83
C ALA A 76 -18.72 -7.42 -15.43
N PRO A 77 -19.48 -6.49 -14.82
CA PRO A 77 -18.94 -5.23 -14.36
C PRO A 77 -18.02 -5.48 -13.16
N THR A 78 -16.70 -5.33 -13.37
CA THR A 78 -15.71 -5.31 -12.28
C THR A 78 -14.82 -4.08 -12.44
N GLN A 79 -14.61 -3.35 -11.36
CA GLN A 79 -13.83 -2.10 -11.32
C GLN A 79 -12.72 -2.20 -10.26
N ASP A 80 -11.93 -3.27 -10.34
CA ASP A 80 -10.68 -3.37 -9.59
C ASP A 80 -9.48 -3.18 -10.52
N MET A 81 -8.32 -2.87 -9.94
CA MET A 81 -7.10 -2.60 -10.72
C MET A 81 -6.69 -3.79 -11.60
N CYS A 82 -6.90 -5.03 -11.15
CA CYS A 82 -6.58 -6.22 -11.95
C CYS A 82 -7.40 -6.25 -13.24
N THR A 83 -8.71 -6.00 -13.15
CA THR A 83 -9.58 -5.90 -14.32
C THR A 83 -9.12 -4.79 -15.27
N VAL A 84 -8.75 -3.62 -14.75
CA VAL A 84 -8.24 -2.50 -15.57
C VAL A 84 -6.99 -2.93 -16.36
N LEU A 85 -6.01 -3.54 -15.70
CA LEU A 85 -4.77 -4.00 -16.34
C LEU A 85 -5.03 -5.10 -17.40
N ILE A 86 -6.03 -5.96 -17.17
CA ILE A 86 -6.46 -6.97 -18.14
C ILE A 86 -7.01 -6.31 -19.41
N VAL A 87 -7.88 -5.30 -19.25
CA VAL A 87 -8.49 -4.57 -20.37
C VAL A 87 -7.45 -3.77 -21.16
N GLU A 88 -6.40 -3.28 -20.50
CA GLU A 88 -5.24 -2.64 -21.15
C GLU A 88 -4.37 -3.62 -21.96
N GLY A 89 -4.69 -4.92 -21.98
CA GLY A 89 -4.00 -5.92 -22.79
C GLY A 89 -2.68 -6.41 -22.19
N MET A 90 -2.51 -6.27 -20.88
CA MET A 90 -1.28 -6.66 -20.18
C MET A 90 -1.16 -8.19 -20.02
N SER A 91 0.08 -8.69 -20.01
CA SER A 91 0.38 -10.11 -19.77
C SER A 91 0.10 -10.50 -18.31
N ASP A 92 -0.14 -11.79 -18.06
CA ASP A 92 -0.42 -12.28 -16.70
C ASP A 92 0.78 -12.09 -15.78
N GLU A 93 1.99 -12.26 -16.33
CA GLU A 93 3.25 -12.01 -15.63
C GLU A 93 3.36 -10.55 -15.19
N ASP A 94 3.16 -9.60 -16.10
CA ASP A 94 3.25 -8.17 -15.80
C ASP A 94 2.16 -7.73 -14.80
N ILE A 95 0.93 -8.25 -14.94
CA ILE A 95 -0.16 -7.99 -13.98
C ILE A 95 0.23 -8.50 -12.59
N SER A 96 0.72 -9.73 -12.51
CA SER A 96 1.13 -10.36 -11.24
C SER A 96 2.24 -9.56 -10.55
N GLU A 97 3.24 -9.08 -11.31
CA GLU A 97 4.32 -8.26 -10.77
C GLU A 97 3.83 -6.89 -10.30
N LYS A 98 3.01 -6.19 -11.10
CA LYS A 98 2.47 -4.87 -10.73
C LYS A 98 1.58 -4.94 -9.50
N ILE A 99 0.67 -5.91 -9.45
CA ILE A 99 -0.23 -6.06 -8.30
C ILE A 99 0.56 -6.45 -7.05
N THR A 100 1.57 -7.32 -7.16
CA THR A 100 2.45 -7.63 -6.03
C THR A 100 3.11 -6.36 -5.49
N GLY A 101 3.63 -5.50 -6.38
CA GLY A 101 4.21 -4.21 -5.99
C GLY A 101 3.21 -3.29 -5.30
N PHE A 102 2.00 -3.16 -5.83
CA PHE A 102 0.94 -2.34 -5.24
C PHE A 102 0.48 -2.84 -3.87
N LEU A 103 0.36 -4.15 -3.68
CA LEU A 103 -0.02 -4.74 -2.40
C LEU A 103 1.06 -4.52 -1.34
N VAL A 104 2.34 -4.68 -1.71
CA VAL A 104 3.46 -4.37 -0.79
C VAL A 104 3.47 -2.89 -0.42
N ALA A 105 3.34 -2.00 -1.41
CA ALA A 105 3.37 -0.55 -1.21
C ALA A 105 2.17 -0.05 -0.38
N GLY A 106 0.96 -0.51 -0.69
CA GLY A 106 -0.30 -0.08 -0.06
C GLY A 106 -0.55 -0.68 1.33
N TYR A 107 0.20 -1.70 1.73
CA TYR A 107 -0.01 -2.36 3.01
C TYR A 107 0.71 -1.68 4.17
N SER A 108 2.04 -1.69 4.15
CA SER A 108 2.85 -1.31 5.32
C SER A 108 2.92 0.21 5.51
N THR A 109 2.99 0.96 4.41
CA THR A 109 3.10 2.43 4.46
C THR A 109 1.84 3.09 5.03
N ILE A 110 0.67 2.65 4.56
CA ILE A 110 -0.63 3.15 5.04
C ILE A 110 -0.85 2.72 6.49
N ALA A 111 -0.53 1.46 6.83
CA ALA A 111 -0.65 0.98 8.20
C ALA A 111 0.22 1.80 9.16
N ASN A 112 1.47 2.10 8.78
CA ASN A 112 2.37 2.92 9.57
C ASN A 112 1.81 4.34 9.76
N THR A 113 1.35 4.96 8.67
CA THR A 113 0.76 6.30 8.70
C THR A 113 -0.43 6.38 9.66
N ILE A 114 -1.36 5.43 9.57
CA ILE A 114 -2.55 5.38 10.44
C ILE A 114 -2.14 5.18 11.89
N THR A 115 -1.22 4.27 12.18
CA THR A 115 -0.74 4.01 13.54
C THR A 115 -0.16 5.29 14.17
N PHE A 116 0.72 6.00 13.47
CA PHE A 116 1.32 7.22 14.00
C PHE A 116 0.34 8.39 14.05
N PHE A 117 -0.57 8.51 13.08
CA PHE A 117 -1.68 9.45 13.16
C PHE A 117 -2.50 9.23 14.45
N MET A 118 -2.92 7.99 14.72
CA MET A 118 -3.69 7.66 15.93
C MET A 118 -2.90 7.96 17.20
N LYS A 119 -1.61 7.62 17.23
CA LYS A 119 -0.72 7.93 18.36
C LYS A 119 -0.68 9.44 18.63
N PHE A 120 -0.35 10.25 17.62
CA PHE A 120 -0.18 11.69 17.79
C PHE A 120 -1.49 12.40 18.14
N VAL A 121 -2.61 11.98 17.55
CA VAL A 121 -3.93 12.52 17.88
C VAL A 121 -4.33 12.13 19.31
N GLY A 122 -4.09 10.88 19.71
CA GLY A 122 -4.38 10.40 21.06
C GLY A 122 -3.57 11.11 22.16
N GLU A 123 -2.35 11.53 21.85
CA GLU A 123 -1.48 12.30 22.76
C GLU A 123 -1.81 13.81 22.77
N ARG A 124 -2.70 14.29 21.89
CA ARG A 124 -3.00 15.72 21.69
C ARG A 124 -4.50 16.01 21.68
N PRO A 125 -5.11 16.18 22.86
CA PRO A 125 -6.55 16.46 22.99
C PRO A 125 -7.00 17.69 22.18
N ASP A 126 -6.16 18.73 22.11
CA ASP A 126 -6.42 19.94 21.33
C ASP A 126 -6.56 19.65 19.83
N VAL A 127 -5.70 18.79 19.28
CA VAL A 127 -5.74 18.35 17.89
C VAL A 127 -6.95 17.44 17.66
N TYR A 128 -7.19 16.50 18.58
CA TYR A 128 -8.35 15.60 18.52
C TYR A 128 -9.67 16.38 18.46
N HIS A 129 -9.88 17.34 19.36
CA HIS A 129 -11.12 18.13 19.40
C HIS A 129 -11.33 18.94 18.13
N LYS A 130 -10.25 19.48 17.54
CA LYS A 130 -10.34 20.23 16.29
C LYS A 130 -10.65 19.34 15.09
N ILE A 131 -10.08 18.13 15.04
CA ILE A 131 -10.49 17.12 14.05
C ILE A 131 -11.96 16.76 14.24
N LEU A 132 -12.37 16.45 15.47
CA LEU A 132 -13.74 16.06 15.80
C LEU A 132 -14.75 17.13 15.41
N SER A 133 -14.47 18.41 15.68
CA SER A 133 -15.34 19.52 15.26
C SER A 133 -15.57 19.52 13.74
N GLY A 134 -14.50 19.41 12.96
CA GLY A 134 -14.60 19.37 11.50
C GLY A 134 -15.37 18.15 10.99
N GLN A 135 -15.18 16.98 11.60
CA GLN A 135 -15.94 15.77 11.24
C GLN A 135 -17.42 15.88 11.62
N LEU A 136 -17.75 16.50 12.76
CA LEU A 136 -19.13 16.76 13.18
C LEU A 136 -19.84 17.76 12.27
N GLU A 137 -19.14 18.79 11.78
CA GLU A 137 -19.69 19.74 10.81
C GLU A 137 -20.07 19.04 9.50
N ILE A 138 -19.20 18.17 8.98
CA ILE A 138 -19.49 17.36 7.79
C ILE A 138 -20.68 16.43 8.07
N SER A 139 -20.67 15.71 9.19
CA SER A 139 -21.75 14.79 9.56
C SER A 139 -23.11 15.49 9.68
N LYS A 140 -23.16 16.70 10.23
CA LYS A 140 -24.41 17.50 10.33
C LYS A 140 -24.94 17.95 8.97
N SER A 141 -24.08 18.08 7.97
CA SER A 141 -24.48 18.46 6.61
C SER A 141 -25.08 17.31 5.79
N LYS A 142 -25.01 16.08 6.32
CA LYS A 142 -25.42 14.85 5.62
C LYS A 142 -26.72 14.29 6.18
N GLN A 143 -27.47 13.59 5.33
CA GLN A 143 -28.63 12.83 5.74
C GLN A 143 -28.23 11.56 6.51
N PRO A 144 -29.14 11.01 7.35
CA PRO A 144 -28.91 9.70 7.96
C PRO A 144 -28.54 8.66 6.89
N GLU A 145 -27.52 7.86 7.17
CA GLU A 145 -26.99 6.80 6.28
C GLU A 145 -26.36 7.28 4.96
N GLU A 146 -26.28 8.58 4.71
CA GLU A 146 -25.62 9.12 3.55
C GLU A 146 -24.10 8.90 3.64
N LEU A 147 -23.54 8.15 2.68
CA LEU A 147 -22.11 7.88 2.59
C LEU A 147 -21.31 9.15 2.28
N LEU A 148 -20.06 9.18 2.74
CA LEU A 148 -19.11 10.23 2.38
C LEU A 148 -18.92 10.29 0.86
N CYS A 149 -18.94 11.51 0.31
CA CYS A 149 -18.59 11.76 -1.08
C CYS A 149 -17.25 12.50 -1.19
N TRP A 150 -16.80 12.72 -2.42
CA TRP A 150 -15.54 13.41 -2.69
C TRP A 150 -15.50 14.83 -2.10
N ASP A 151 -16.60 15.57 -2.22
CA ASP A 151 -16.70 16.94 -1.71
C ASP A 151 -16.57 17.01 -0.19
N ASP A 152 -17.01 15.96 0.53
CA ASP A 152 -16.84 15.88 1.97
C ASP A 152 -15.38 15.68 2.36
N MET A 153 -14.66 14.82 1.63
CA MET A 153 -13.22 14.64 1.87
C MET A 153 -12.43 15.92 1.64
N GLN A 154 -12.82 16.73 0.65
CA GLN A 154 -12.19 18.03 0.38
C GLN A 154 -12.38 19.06 1.52
N LYS A 155 -13.43 18.91 2.34
CA LYS A 155 -13.68 19.75 3.52
C LYS A 155 -12.76 19.37 4.70
N MET A 156 -12.19 18.15 4.73
CA MET A 156 -11.36 17.64 5.83
C MET A 156 -9.92 18.22 5.87
N LYS A 157 -9.77 19.51 5.56
CA LYS A 157 -8.46 20.17 5.39
C LYS A 157 -7.57 20.06 6.63
N TYR A 158 -8.14 20.24 7.82
CA TYR A 158 -7.38 20.14 9.07
C TYR A 158 -6.94 18.70 9.36
N SER A 159 -7.81 17.70 9.15
CA SER A 159 -7.46 16.29 9.27
C SER A 159 -6.33 15.92 8.31
N TRP A 160 -6.38 16.40 7.06
CA TRP A 160 -5.31 16.21 6.10
C TRP A 160 -3.98 16.83 6.56
N ALA A 161 -4.00 18.05 7.08
CA ALA A 161 -2.80 18.69 7.64
C ALA A 161 -2.18 17.87 8.79
N VAL A 162 -3.00 17.27 9.65
CA VAL A 162 -2.52 16.40 10.73
C VAL A 162 -1.93 15.10 10.19
N VAL A 163 -2.52 14.51 9.14
CA VAL A 163 -1.94 13.35 8.44
C VAL A 163 -0.58 13.72 7.81
N CYS A 164 -0.48 14.87 7.15
CA CYS A 164 0.79 15.38 6.64
C CYS A 164 1.83 15.56 7.75
N GLU A 165 1.44 16.11 8.89
CA GLU A 165 2.33 16.31 10.03
C GLU A 165 2.78 14.98 10.65
N ALA A 166 1.89 13.99 10.72
CA ALA A 166 2.26 12.63 11.13
C ALA A 166 3.31 12.02 10.20
N MET A 167 3.14 12.15 8.88
CA MET A 167 4.12 11.69 7.89
C MET A 167 5.42 12.52 7.90
N ARG A 168 5.36 13.81 8.26
CA ARG A 168 6.56 14.65 8.44
C ARG A 168 7.38 14.21 9.64
N MET A 169 6.73 13.88 10.75
CA MET A 169 7.40 13.42 11.97
C MET A 169 7.90 11.98 11.86
N VAL A 170 7.10 11.10 11.23
CA VAL A 170 7.44 9.68 11.05
C VAL A 170 7.10 9.27 9.61
N PRO A 171 8.04 9.51 8.67
CA PRO A 171 7.81 9.15 7.28
C PRO A 171 7.70 7.63 7.13
N PRO A 172 6.65 7.11 6.46
CA PRO A 172 6.50 5.66 6.26
C PRO A 172 7.61 5.02 5.42
N VAL A 173 8.31 5.81 4.62
CA VAL A 173 9.47 5.40 3.82
C VAL A 173 10.61 6.36 4.14
N LEU A 174 11.72 5.84 4.70
CA LEU A 174 12.85 6.64 5.17
C LEU A 174 13.74 7.18 4.03
N GLY A 175 13.67 6.56 2.87
CA GLY A 175 14.50 6.91 1.73
C GLY A 175 14.51 5.79 0.69
N ASN A 176 15.20 6.03 -0.42
CA ASN A 176 15.35 5.07 -1.49
C ASN A 176 16.77 5.09 -2.04
N PHE A 177 17.21 3.95 -2.57
CA PHE A 177 18.46 3.89 -3.30
C PHE A 177 18.28 4.42 -4.74
N ARG A 178 19.30 5.13 -5.20
CA ARG A 178 19.54 5.52 -6.59
C ARG A 178 20.92 5.04 -7.00
N GLU A 179 21.18 5.01 -8.30
CA GLU A 179 22.49 4.71 -8.85
C GLU A 179 22.95 5.86 -9.73
N ALA A 180 24.16 6.37 -9.47
CA ALA A 180 24.78 7.40 -10.28
C ALA A 180 25.02 6.88 -11.71
N LYS A 181 24.36 7.47 -12.71
CA LYS A 181 24.51 7.06 -14.12
C LYS A 181 25.73 7.69 -14.80
N THR A 182 26.20 8.80 -14.27
CA THR A 182 27.43 9.49 -14.64
C THR A 182 28.11 10.00 -13.38
N ASP A 183 29.37 10.36 -13.50
CA ASP A 183 30.06 11.11 -12.45
C ASP A 183 29.38 12.49 -12.32
N PHE A 184 29.12 12.94 -11.09
CA PHE A 184 28.58 14.28 -10.84
C PHE A 184 29.15 14.86 -9.55
N SER A 185 29.21 16.18 -9.46
CA SER A 185 29.61 16.88 -8.23
C SER A 185 28.40 17.54 -7.57
N TYR A 186 28.28 17.37 -6.26
CA TYR A 186 27.24 18.00 -5.45
C TYR A 186 27.84 18.53 -4.15
N ALA A 187 27.58 19.82 -3.83
CA ALA A 187 28.10 20.48 -2.64
C ALA A 187 29.62 20.31 -2.41
N GLY A 188 30.41 20.27 -3.49
CA GLY A 188 31.87 20.09 -3.44
C GLY A 188 32.35 18.63 -3.38
N PHE A 189 31.44 17.65 -3.30
CA PHE A 189 31.77 16.22 -3.33
C PHE A 189 31.52 15.62 -4.71
N THR A 190 32.43 14.80 -5.21
CA THR A 190 32.23 14.04 -6.47
C THR A 190 31.65 12.66 -6.15
N VAL A 191 30.52 12.35 -6.77
CA VAL A 191 29.87 11.04 -6.75
C VAL A 191 30.17 10.33 -8.07
N PRO A 192 30.97 9.25 -8.05
CA PRO A 192 31.32 8.51 -9.26
C PRO A 192 30.13 7.70 -9.82
N LYS A 193 30.15 7.46 -11.12
CA LYS A 193 29.25 6.55 -11.82
C LYS A 193 29.27 5.17 -11.17
N GLY A 194 28.08 4.57 -11.08
CA GLY A 194 27.86 3.24 -10.50
C GLY A 194 27.66 3.24 -8.98
N TRP A 195 27.94 4.34 -8.28
CA TRP A 195 27.73 4.42 -6.84
C TRP A 195 26.24 4.41 -6.49
N LYS A 196 25.91 3.72 -5.39
CA LYS A 196 24.57 3.75 -4.80
C LYS A 196 24.45 4.97 -3.90
N VAL A 197 23.45 5.81 -4.18
CA VAL A 197 23.15 7.02 -3.43
C VAL A 197 21.85 6.77 -2.66
N TRP A 198 21.86 6.98 -1.35
CA TRP A 198 20.65 6.96 -0.53
C TRP A 198 20.08 8.37 -0.48
N ILE A 199 18.81 8.52 -0.87
CA ILE A 199 18.06 9.78 -0.84
C ILE A 199 16.81 9.66 0.02
#